data_AF-A0A9J5ZSV7-F1
#
_entry.id   AF-A0A9J5ZSV7-F1
#
_cell.length_a   1.000
_cell.length_b   1.000
_cell.length_c   1.000
_cell.angle_alpha   90.00
_cell.angle_beta   90.00
_cell.angle_gamma   90.00
#
_symmetry.space_group_name_H-M   'P 1'
#
loop_
_entity.id
_entity.type
_entity.pdbx_description
1 polymer ?
#
loop_
_entity_poly.entity_id
_entity_poly.type
_entity_poly.pdbx_seq_one_letter_code
_entity_poly.pdbx_strand_id
1 'polypeptide(L)'
;MRKKTTENFCEYAVRWREQAARLKSPMKESKMIDIFIQEQELNYFRYLLSTVGKTFDNVMKVGEMVENDIKSGKIVSQAALKATTQVLHNGSGNIRGKKRREDVAIIVSVLQTYVQDNPLQHYFHSQTP
;
A
#
# COMPACT_ATOMS: atom_id res chain seq x y z
N MET A 1 -9.86 -13.35 -3.56
CA MET A 1 -10.47 -13.29 -2.21
C MET A 1 -10.19 -11.91 -1.60
N ARG A 2 -11.20 -11.18 -1.11
CA ARG A 2 -11.00 -9.85 -0.49
C ARG A 2 -10.62 -9.94 0.98
N LYS A 3 -9.81 -8.98 1.46
CA LYS A 3 -9.51 -8.77 2.88
C LYS A 3 -10.77 -8.34 3.64
N LYS A 4 -10.98 -8.92 4.82
CA LYS A 4 -12.05 -8.56 5.77
C LYS A 4 -11.60 -7.39 6.64
N THR A 5 -12.56 -6.64 7.19
CA THR A 5 -12.26 -5.54 8.12
C THR A 5 -11.79 -6.01 9.49
N THR A 6 -12.12 -7.25 9.87
CA THR A 6 -11.80 -7.84 11.17
C THR A 6 -10.45 -8.54 11.23
N GLU A 7 -9.79 -8.70 10.08
CA GLU A 7 -8.49 -9.39 10.00
C GLU A 7 -7.39 -8.39 9.67
N ASN A 8 -6.18 -8.64 10.18
CA ASN A 8 -4.98 -7.92 9.79
C ASN A 8 -4.41 -8.45 8.45
N PHE A 9 -3.41 -7.76 7.90
CA PHE A 9 -2.83 -8.14 6.62
C PHE A 9 -2.25 -9.57 6.61
N CYS A 10 -1.56 -9.97 7.67
CA CYS A 10 -0.94 -11.29 7.79
C CYS A 10 -1.99 -12.40 7.83
N GLU A 11 -3.03 -12.24 8.63
CA GLU A 11 -4.17 -13.18 8.70
C GLU A 11 -4.85 -13.34 7.34
N TYR A 12 -5.05 -12.23 6.62
CA TYR A 12 -5.56 -12.25 5.26
C TYR A 12 -4.65 -13.03 4.31
N ALA A 13 -3.34 -12.77 4.32
CA ALA A 13 -2.38 -13.42 3.44
C ALA A 13 -2.31 -14.95 3.67
N VAL A 14 -2.32 -15.37 4.95
CA VAL A 14 -2.35 -16.79 5.32
C VAL A 14 -3.64 -17.45 4.83
N ARG A 15 -4.80 -16.87 5.13
CA ARG A 15 -6.10 -17.39 4.69
C ARG A 15 -6.22 -17.47 3.17
N TRP A 16 -5.68 -16.47 2.48
CA TRP A 16 -5.63 -16.45 1.02
C TRP A 16 -4.80 -17.62 0.47
N ARG A 17 -3.59 -17.83 1.03
CA ARG A 17 -2.68 -18.91 0.65
C ARG A 17 -3.29 -20.29 0.89
N GLU A 18 -3.93 -20.51 2.02
CA GLU A 18 -4.62 -21.77 2.33
C GLU A 18 -5.74 -22.05 1.31
N GLN A 19 -6.50 -21.03 0.93
CA GLN A 19 -7.54 -21.19 -0.09
C GLN A 19 -6.95 -21.48 -1.47
N ALA A 20 -5.85 -20.82 -1.83
CA ALA A 20 -5.15 -21.07 -3.09
C ALA A 20 -4.59 -22.50 -3.17
N ALA A 21 -4.08 -23.03 -2.04
CA ALA A 21 -3.58 -24.40 -1.93
C ALA A 21 -4.70 -25.46 -2.06
N ARG A 22 -5.94 -25.13 -1.67
CA ARG A 22 -7.10 -26.02 -1.85
C ARG A 22 -7.60 -26.09 -3.30
N LEU A 23 -7.43 -25.01 -4.06
CA LEU A 23 -7.95 -24.89 -5.43
C LEU A 23 -7.00 -25.45 -6.49
N LYS A 24 -5.70 -25.57 -6.19
CA LYS A 24 -4.70 -26.03 -7.16
C LYS A 24 -3.72 -27.01 -6.54
N SER A 25 -3.33 -28.00 -7.37
CA SER A 25 -2.10 -28.79 -7.22
C SER A 25 -0.93 -27.89 -6.78
N PRO A 26 0.00 -28.38 -5.92
CA PRO A 26 1.05 -27.57 -5.29
C PRO A 26 1.71 -26.60 -6.26
N MET A 27 1.29 -25.34 -6.18
CA MET A 27 1.75 -24.27 -7.07
C MET A 27 3.05 -23.70 -6.52
N LYS A 28 4.02 -23.45 -7.42
CA LYS A 28 5.27 -22.79 -7.05
C LYS A 28 5.01 -21.47 -6.33
N GLU A 29 5.81 -21.19 -5.31
CA GLU A 29 5.65 -19.99 -4.47
C GLU A 29 5.64 -18.70 -5.29
N SER A 30 6.53 -18.56 -6.27
CA SER A 30 6.59 -17.38 -7.14
C SER A 30 5.26 -17.08 -7.83
N LYS A 31 4.64 -18.11 -8.42
CA LYS A 31 3.33 -18.00 -9.07
C LYS A 31 2.23 -17.68 -8.07
N MET A 32 2.34 -18.16 -6.84
CA MET A 32 1.41 -17.85 -5.76
C MET A 32 1.52 -16.39 -5.31
N ILE A 33 2.74 -15.85 -5.24
CA ILE A 33 3.00 -14.43 -4.97
C ILE A 33 2.44 -13.56 -6.09
N ASP A 34 2.71 -13.91 -7.36
CA ASP A 34 2.23 -13.12 -8.51
C ASP A 34 0.71 -12.96 -8.51
N ILE A 35 -0.02 -14.05 -8.25
CA ILE A 35 -1.49 -14.01 -8.19
C ILE A 35 -1.95 -13.22 -6.97
N PHE A 36 -1.33 -13.43 -5.80
CA PHE A 36 -1.66 -12.67 -4.59
C PHE A 36 -1.49 -11.16 -4.79
N ILE A 37 -0.41 -10.75 -5.44
CA ILE A 37 -0.09 -9.37 -5.79
C ILE A 37 -1.12 -8.79 -6.76
N GLN A 38 -1.55 -9.57 -7.77
CA GLN A 38 -2.59 -9.15 -8.71
C GLN A 38 -3.95 -8.95 -8.05
N GLU A 39 -4.26 -9.70 -6.99
CA GLU A 39 -5.52 -9.58 -6.24
C GLU A 39 -5.55 -8.41 -5.26
N GLN A 40 -4.44 -7.71 -5.04
CA GLN A 40 -4.43 -6.52 -4.19
C GLN A 40 -5.20 -5.37 -4.85
N GLU A 41 -6.14 -4.77 -4.12
CA GLU A 41 -6.99 -3.68 -4.65
C GLU A 41 -6.22 -2.38 -4.97
N LEU A 42 -5.01 -2.23 -4.43
CA LEU A 42 -4.26 -0.98 -4.48
C LEU A 42 -3.07 -1.07 -5.44
N ASN A 43 -3.08 -0.24 -6.50
CA ASN A 43 -2.01 -0.17 -7.50
C ASN A 43 -0.61 0.09 -6.89
N TYR A 44 -0.53 0.97 -5.88
CA TYR A 44 0.72 1.26 -5.17
C TYR A 44 1.21 0.04 -4.38
N PHE A 45 0.31 -0.63 -3.69
CA PHE A 45 0.63 -1.80 -2.89
C PHE A 45 1.07 -2.98 -3.78
N ARG A 46 0.40 -3.14 -4.93
CA ARG A 46 0.82 -4.06 -5.99
C ARG A 46 2.24 -3.77 -6.46
N TYR A 47 2.56 -2.52 -6.79
CA TYR A 47 3.91 -2.11 -7.21
C TYR A 47 4.97 -2.38 -6.13
N LEU A 48 4.69 -1.99 -4.89
CA LEU A 48 5.58 -2.21 -3.76
C LEU A 48 5.87 -3.69 -3.58
N LEU A 49 4.83 -4.53 -3.49
CA LEU A 49 4.98 -5.97 -3.35
C LEU A 49 5.65 -6.61 -4.57
N SER A 50 5.38 -6.16 -5.79
CA SER A 50 6.09 -6.64 -6.99
C SER A 50 7.60 -6.34 -6.94
N THR A 51 7.98 -5.24 -6.30
CA THR A 51 9.38 -4.81 -6.21
C THR A 51 10.15 -5.59 -5.14
N VAL A 52 9.52 -5.86 -3.99
CA VAL A 52 10.19 -6.43 -2.80
C VAL A 52 9.80 -7.88 -2.48
N GLY A 53 8.64 -8.34 -2.97
CA GLY A 53 8.00 -9.61 -2.64
C GLY A 53 8.59 -10.79 -3.42
N LYS A 54 9.83 -11.15 -3.12
CA LYS A 54 10.48 -12.35 -3.68
C LYS A 54 10.04 -13.65 -2.99
N THR A 55 9.57 -13.54 -1.76
CA THR A 55 9.06 -14.63 -0.90
C THR A 55 7.78 -14.18 -0.23
N PHE A 56 6.93 -15.11 0.19
CA PHE A 56 5.71 -14.75 0.94
C PHE A 56 6.01 -14.09 2.27
N ASP A 57 7.09 -14.49 2.94
CA ASP A 57 7.54 -13.87 4.18
C ASP A 57 7.82 -12.38 3.98
N ASN A 58 8.49 -12.02 2.88
CA ASN A 58 8.74 -10.61 2.56
C ASN A 58 7.43 -9.87 2.25
N VAL A 59 6.51 -10.51 1.53
CA VAL A 59 5.18 -9.95 1.25
C VAL A 59 4.41 -9.67 2.54
N MET A 60 4.43 -10.60 3.49
CA MET A 60 3.79 -10.44 4.80
C MET A 60 4.40 -9.30 5.59
N LYS A 61 5.73 -9.28 5.74
CA LYS A 61 6.44 -8.22 6.49
C LYS A 61 6.16 -6.83 5.95
N VAL A 62 6.24 -6.66 4.63
CA VAL A 62 6.00 -5.36 3.99
C VAL A 62 4.54 -4.96 4.08
N GLY A 63 3.61 -5.91 3.90
CA GLY A 63 2.20 -5.61 4.02
C GLY A 63 1.76 -5.24 5.43
N GLU A 64 2.30 -5.92 6.45
CA GLU A 64 2.10 -5.58 7.84
C GLU A 64 2.66 -4.20 8.18
N MET A 65 3.88 -3.89 7.74
CA MET A 65 4.50 -2.57 7.93
C MET A 65 3.62 -1.45 7.36
N VAL A 66 3.17 -1.59 6.11
CA VAL A 66 2.29 -0.58 5.47
C VAL A 66 0.96 -0.46 6.21
N GLU A 67 0.36 -1.58 6.63
CA GLU A 67 -0.89 -1.54 7.40
C GLU A 67 -0.71 -0.81 8.74
N ASN A 68 0.41 -1.03 9.43
CA ASN A 68 0.74 -0.37 10.70
C ASN A 68 1.06 1.12 10.52
N ASP A 69 1.76 1.50 9.45
CA ASP A 69 2.04 2.90 9.15
C ASP A 69 0.78 3.66 8.73
N ILE A 70 -0.20 3.00 8.10
CA ILE A 70 -1.54 3.56 7.86
C ILE A 70 -2.30 3.74 9.18
N LYS A 71 -2.33 2.71 10.05
CA LYS A 71 -3.02 2.77 11.35
C LYS A 71 -2.44 3.84 12.27
N SER A 72 -1.12 4.04 12.25
CA SER A 72 -0.43 5.06 13.04
C SER A 72 -0.46 6.45 12.40
N GLY A 73 -1.07 6.61 11.22
CA GLY A 73 -1.20 7.89 10.53
C GLY A 73 0.09 8.40 9.88
N LYS A 74 1.17 7.61 9.87
CA LYS A 74 2.42 7.95 9.17
C LYS A 74 2.24 7.96 7.65
N ILE A 75 1.34 7.11 7.14
CA ILE A 75 0.97 7.05 5.73
C ILE A 75 -0.55 7.28 5.62
N VAL A 76 -0.94 8.14 4.68
CA VAL A 76 -2.36 8.40 4.41
C VAL A 76 -2.96 7.25 3.60
N SER A 77 -4.08 6.69 4.06
CA SER A 77 -4.78 5.63 3.33
C SER A 77 -5.39 6.15 2.02
N GLN A 78 -5.47 5.29 0.99
CA GLN A 78 -6.10 5.69 -0.26
C GLN A 78 -7.60 6.02 -0.08
N ALA A 79 -8.29 5.36 0.85
CA ALA A 79 -9.67 5.68 1.18
C ALA A 79 -9.80 7.14 1.68
N ALA A 80 -8.88 7.56 2.55
CA ALA A 80 -8.83 8.94 3.02
C ALA A 80 -8.53 9.92 1.87
N LEU A 81 -7.55 9.62 1.00
CA LEU A 81 -7.25 10.45 -0.18
C LEU A 81 -8.46 10.58 -1.12
N LYS A 82 -9.15 9.46 -1.42
CA LYS A 82 -10.36 9.47 -2.27
C LYS A 82 -11.48 10.30 -1.63
N ALA A 83 -11.69 10.18 -0.31
CA ALA A 83 -12.68 10.97 0.40
C ALA A 83 -12.37 12.47 0.34
N THR A 84 -11.10 12.86 0.56
CA THR A 84 -10.67 14.27 0.43
C THR A 84 -10.88 14.79 -0.98
N THR A 85 -10.50 14.04 -2.02
CA THR A 85 -10.70 14.46 -3.42
C THR A 85 -12.19 14.64 -3.75
N GLN A 86 -13.06 13.75 -3.29
CA GLN A 86 -14.51 13.89 -3.49
C GLN A 86 -15.08 15.11 -2.78
N VAL A 87 -14.66 15.40 -1.55
CA VAL A 87 -15.06 16.61 -0.82
C VAL A 87 -14.60 17.87 -1.54
N LEU A 88 -13.38 17.88 -2.09
CA LEU A 88 -12.85 19.02 -2.85
C LEU A 88 -13.57 19.21 -4.19
N HIS A 89 -13.94 18.13 -4.86
CA HIS A 89 -14.66 18.16 -6.13
C HIS A 89 -16.13 18.58 -5.95
N ASN A 90 -16.79 18.08 -4.90
CA ASN A 90 -18.21 18.32 -4.65
C ASN A 90 -18.47 19.58 -3.79
N GLY A 91 -17.43 20.14 -3.16
CA GLY A 91 -17.47 21.34 -2.32
C GLY A 91 -17.22 22.66 -3.05
N SER A 92 -17.21 22.69 -4.39
CA SER A 92 -17.03 23.92 -5.16
C SER A 92 -18.36 24.69 -5.33
N GLY A 93 -18.98 25.02 -4.19
CA GLY A 93 -20.05 26.01 -4.08
C GLY A 93 -19.56 27.19 -3.24
N ASN A 94 -18.83 28.11 -3.89
CA ASN A 94 -18.63 29.51 -3.48
C ASN A 94 -17.84 29.79 -2.18
N ILE A 95 -16.51 29.60 -2.17
CA ILE A 95 -15.64 30.35 -1.25
C ILE A 95 -14.53 31.04 -2.04
N ARG A 96 -14.81 32.31 -2.32
CA ARG A 96 -13.89 33.35 -2.79
C ARG A 96 -12.76 33.51 -1.76
N GLY A 97 -11.52 33.18 -2.13
CA GLY A 97 -10.37 33.53 -1.31
C GLY A 97 -9.07 32.87 -1.78
N LYS A 98 -8.21 33.67 -2.43
CA LYS A 98 -6.80 33.37 -2.72
C LYS A 98 -6.12 32.73 -1.50
N LYS A 99 -5.62 31.50 -1.64
CA LYS A 99 -4.44 30.89 -0.94
C LYS A 99 -4.61 29.36 -0.85
N ARG A 100 -4.49 28.66 -1.99
CA ARG A 100 -4.58 27.19 -2.06
C ARG A 100 -3.69 26.56 -3.13
N ARG A 101 -2.84 27.35 -3.77
CA ARG A 101 -1.92 26.88 -4.82
C ARG A 101 -0.63 26.37 -4.18
N GLU A 102 -0.15 27.11 -3.18
CA GLU A 102 1.04 26.75 -2.40
C GLU A 102 0.81 25.46 -1.62
N ASP A 103 -0.34 25.23 -1.00
CA ASP A 103 -0.57 24.04 -0.16
C ASP A 103 -0.67 22.73 -0.98
N VAL A 104 -1.25 22.78 -2.18
CA VAL A 104 -1.30 21.62 -3.09
C VAL A 104 0.07 21.36 -3.69
N ALA A 105 0.80 22.42 -4.05
CA ALA A 105 2.19 22.31 -4.48
C ALA A 105 3.07 21.75 -3.35
N ILE A 106 2.81 22.10 -2.08
CA ILE A 106 3.51 21.53 -0.92
C ILE A 106 3.16 20.04 -0.76
N ILE A 107 1.90 19.63 -0.86
CA ILE A 107 1.53 18.20 -0.75
C ILE A 107 2.15 17.37 -1.89
N VAL A 108 2.12 17.88 -3.12
CA VAL A 108 2.76 17.22 -4.28
C VAL A 108 4.28 17.20 -4.13
N SER A 109 4.89 18.29 -3.65
CA SER A 109 6.34 18.36 -3.41
C SER A 109 6.78 17.47 -2.24
N VAL A 110 6.00 17.36 -1.17
CA VAL A 110 6.25 16.43 -0.05
C VAL A 110 6.16 14.98 -0.51
N LEU A 111 5.20 14.65 -1.37
CA LEU A 111 5.14 13.33 -2.02
C LEU A 111 6.36 13.10 -2.95
N GLN A 112 6.86 14.14 -3.59
CA GLN A 112 7.99 14.07 -4.52
C GLN A 112 9.35 14.01 -3.81
N THR A 113 9.50 14.64 -2.63
CA THR A 113 10.68 14.49 -1.76
C THR A 113 10.70 13.13 -1.07
N TYR A 114 9.56 12.55 -0.68
CA TYR A 114 9.50 11.15 -0.22
C TYR A 114 9.97 10.13 -1.27
N VAL A 115 9.84 10.45 -2.57
CA VAL A 115 10.35 9.63 -3.67
C VAL A 115 11.86 9.85 -3.89
N GLN A 116 12.40 11.03 -3.59
CA GLN A 116 13.84 11.32 -3.73
C GLN A 116 14.69 10.93 -2.51
N ASP A 117 14.18 11.08 -1.29
CA ASP A 117 14.89 10.79 -0.03
C ASP A 117 14.62 9.38 0.51
N ASN A 118 14.31 8.43 -0.39
CA ASN A 118 13.77 7.12 -0.05
C ASN A 118 14.60 6.38 1.05
N PRO A 119 14.10 6.28 2.30
CA PRO A 119 14.78 5.58 3.39
C PRO A 119 14.75 4.06 3.21
N LEU A 120 13.90 3.54 2.31
CA LEU A 120 13.82 2.11 2.04
C LEU A 120 15.15 1.57 1.49
N GLN A 121 15.88 2.36 0.69
CA GLN A 121 17.21 1.95 0.20
C GLN A 121 18.20 1.74 1.36
N HIS A 122 18.19 2.63 2.34
CA HIS A 122 19.08 2.57 3.50
C HIS A 122 18.72 1.45 4.48
N TYR A 123 17.42 1.10 4.58
CA TYR A 123 16.96 0.00 5.42
C TYR A 123 17.30 -1.38 4.84
N PHE A 124 17.24 -1.55 3.51
CA PHE A 124 17.66 -2.81 2.86
C PHE A 124 19.18 -2.97 2.77
N HIS A 125 19.95 -1.88 2.76
CA HIS A 125 21.43 -1.93 2.74
C HIS A 125 22.06 -2.20 4.11
N SER A 126 21.32 -2.01 5.21
CA SER A 126 21.81 -2.19 6.58
C SER A 126 21.60 -3.61 7.14
N GLN A 127 21.10 -4.54 6.32
CA GLN A 127 20.82 -5.94 6.73
C GLN A 127 21.43 -7.02 5.82
N THR A 128 22.52 -6.72 5.11
CA THR A 128 23.37 -7.79 4.54
C THR A 128 24.50 -8.15 5.52
N PRO A 129 24.82 -9.43 5.74
CA PRO A 129 25.95 -9.86 6.56
C PRO A 129 27.30 -9.33 6.06
#